data_AF-K3XDH6-F1
#
_entry.id   AF-K3XDH6-F1
#
_cell.length_a   1.000
_cell.length_b   1.000
_cell.length_c   1.000
_cell.angle_alpha   90.00
_cell.angle_beta   90.00
_cell.angle_gamma   90.00
#
_symmetry.space_group_name_H-M   'P 1'
#
loop_
_entity.id
_entity.type
_entity.pdbx_description
1 polymer ?
#
loop_
_entity_poly.entity_id
_entity_poly.type
_entity_poly.pdbx_seq_one_letter_code
_entity_poly.pdbx_strand_id
1 'polypeptide(L)'
;MSKSTPLTELEIGLILAYHNEKLTIRKIAERINRSSTVVYNFLQDPDKYGTAKRSARPLSLKKRDKRRLKKHASTGDFTSNQLKKDLDLQAS
;
A
#
# COMPACT_ATOMS: atom_id res chain seq x y z
N MET A 1 -0.62 6.55 8.33
CA MET A 1 0.67 6.49 7.62
C MET A 1 1.67 5.80 8.54
N SER A 2 2.35 4.74 8.12
CA SER A 2 3.46 4.20 8.91
C SER A 2 4.54 5.27 8.99
N LYS A 3 4.98 5.62 10.21
CA LYS A 3 5.97 6.68 10.41
C LYS A 3 7.38 6.27 9.97
N SER A 4 7.65 4.97 9.84
CA SER A 4 8.96 4.43 9.48
C SER A 4 9.08 4.15 7.99
N THR A 5 10.24 4.48 7.43
CA THR A 5 10.69 4.00 6.12
C THR A 5 10.84 2.47 6.15
N PRO A 6 10.61 1.78 5.02
CA PRO A 6 10.89 0.34 4.91
C PRO A 6 12.39 0.07 5.10
N LEU A 7 12.74 -1.14 5.50
CA LEU A 7 14.13 -1.59 5.57
C LEU A 7 14.76 -1.57 4.16
N THR A 8 15.99 -1.09 4.09
CA THR A 8 16.83 -1.16 2.89
C THR A 8 17.44 -2.55 2.74
N GLU A 9 17.86 -2.91 1.53
CA GLU A 9 18.52 -4.20 1.26
C GLU A 9 19.77 -4.41 2.14
N LEU A 10 20.54 -3.35 2.38
CA LEU A 10 21.69 -3.38 3.29
C LEU A 10 21.27 -3.69 4.73
N GLU A 11 20.23 -3.03 5.24
CA GLU A 11 19.72 -3.30 6.58
C GLU A 11 19.17 -4.73 6.71
N ILE A 12 18.50 -5.23 5.67
CA ILE A 12 18.01 -6.61 5.59
C ILE A 12 19.17 -7.60 5.70
N GLY A 13 20.23 -7.40 4.91
CA GLY A 13 21.44 -8.24 4.97
C GLY A 13 22.11 -8.22 6.34
N LEU A 14 22.22 -7.05 6.97
CA LEU A 14 22.78 -6.90 8.31
C LEU A 14 21.93 -7.59 9.38
N ILE A 15 20.60 -7.47 9.31
CA ILE A 15 19.69 -8.14 10.26
C ILE A 15 19.87 -9.66 10.15
N LEU A 16 19.93 -10.21 8.94
CA LEU A 16 20.12 -11.64 8.72
C LEU A 16 21.49 -12.12 9.23
N ALA A 17 22.56 -11.37 8.95
CA ALA A 17 23.90 -11.68 9.44
C ALA A 17 23.95 -11.69 10.97
N TYR A 18 23.44 -10.65 11.62
CA TYR A 18 23.42 -10.57 13.08
C TYR A 18 22.49 -11.60 13.75
N HIS A 19 21.40 -11.97 13.07
CA HIS A 19 20.53 -13.03 13.54
C HIS A 19 21.24 -14.40 13.52
N ASN A 20 22.03 -14.67 12.47
CA ASN A 20 22.85 -15.88 12.37
C ASN A 20 23.94 -15.93 13.46
N GLU A 21 24.47 -14.77 13.87
CA GLU A 21 25.37 -14.63 15.03
C GLU A 21 24.66 -14.79 16.39
N LYS A 22 23.36 -15.09 16.41
CA LYS A 22 22.52 -15.25 17.62
C LYS A 22 22.47 -13.99 18.50
N LEU A 23 22.61 -12.81 17.91
CA LEU A 23 22.41 -11.55 18.63
C LEU A 23 20.94 -11.37 19.00
N THR A 24 20.69 -10.75 20.15
CA THR A 24 19.33 -10.43 20.56
C THR A 24 18.74 -9.36 19.65
N ILE A 25 17.42 -9.42 19.41
CA ILE A 25 16.69 -8.46 18.56
C ILE A 25 16.97 -7.00 18.97
N ARG A 26 17.06 -6.74 20.28
CA ARG A 26 17.38 -5.42 20.81
C ARG A 26 18.76 -4.94 20.36
N LYS A 27 19.77 -5.80 20.44
CA LYS A 27 21.15 -5.48 20.06
C LYS A 27 21.28 -5.30 18.54
N ILE A 28 20.54 -6.07 17.76
CA ILE A 28 20.43 -5.90 16.30
C ILE A 28 19.85 -4.52 15.99
N ALA A 29 18.72 -4.19 16.60
CA ALA A 29 18.01 -2.92 16.43
C ALA A 29 18.89 -1.71 16.81
N GLU A 30 19.65 -1.79 17.90
CA GLU A 30 20.62 -0.77 18.32
C GLU A 30 21.75 -0.60 17.28
N ARG A 31 22.30 -1.70 16.74
CA ARG A 31 23.38 -1.64 15.73
C ARG A 31 22.94 -1.02 14.40
N ILE A 32 21.71 -1.29 13.96
CA ILE A 32 21.17 -0.76 12.70
C ILE A 32 20.39 0.55 12.88
N ASN A 33 20.30 1.05 14.11
CA ASN A 33 19.52 2.23 14.49
C ASN A 33 18.05 2.19 14.03
N ARG A 34 17.39 1.05 14.23
CA ARG A 34 15.95 0.84 13.93
C ARG A 34 15.20 0.39 15.17
N SER A 35 13.86 0.37 15.10
CA SER A 35 13.06 -0.14 16.22
C SER A 35 13.16 -1.66 16.32
N SER A 36 13.16 -2.16 17.55
CA SER A 36 13.12 -3.60 17.84
C SER A 36 11.91 -4.28 17.22
N THR A 37 10.76 -3.59 17.16
CA THR A 37 9.54 -4.10 16.53
C THR A 37 9.69 -4.33 15.04
N VAL A 38 10.42 -3.46 14.33
CA VAL A 38 10.66 -3.63 12.89
C VAL A 38 11.54 -4.86 12.64
N VAL A 39 12.61 -5.01 13.44
CA VAL A 39 13.50 -6.18 13.35
C VAL A 39 12.74 -7.47 13.69
N TYR A 40 11.95 -7.46 14.75
CA TYR A 40 11.11 -8.60 15.13
C TYR A 40 10.14 -8.99 14.01
N ASN A 41 9.39 -8.02 13.47
CA ASN A 41 8.42 -8.26 12.40
C ASN A 41 9.09 -8.77 11.12
N PHE A 42 10.27 -8.28 10.80
CA PHE A 42 11.06 -8.77 9.67
C PHE A 42 11.50 -10.22 9.87
N LEU A 43 12.06 -10.56 11.05
CA LEU A 43 12.53 -11.92 11.34
C LEU A 43 11.42 -12.97 11.40
N GLN A 44 10.18 -12.58 11.70
CA GLN A 44 9.03 -13.48 11.70
C GLN A 44 8.65 -13.96 10.30
N ASP A 45 8.72 -13.08 9.30
CA ASP A 45 8.42 -13.43 7.90
C ASP A 45 9.28 -12.58 6.94
N PRO A 46 10.55 -12.97 6.74
CA PRO A 46 11.49 -12.21 5.92
C PRO A 46 11.04 -12.09 4.47
N ASP A 47 10.49 -13.18 3.91
CA ASP A 47 10.10 -13.29 2.51
C ASP A 47 8.91 -12.40 2.16
N LYS A 48 8.00 -12.19 3.12
CA LYS A 48 6.82 -11.33 2.91
C LYS A 48 7.06 -9.87 3.32
N TYR A 49 8.21 -9.52 3.89
CA TYR A 49 8.48 -8.15 4.32
C TYR A 49 8.39 -7.16 3.15
N GLY A 50 7.61 -6.10 3.31
CA GLY A 50 7.45 -5.05 2.29
C GLY A 50 6.65 -5.45 1.04
N THR A 51 6.25 -6.71 0.89
CA THR A 51 5.49 -7.20 -0.27
C THR A 51 4.00 -6.85 -0.22
N ALA A 52 3.47 -6.61 0.99
CA ALA A 52 2.07 -6.34 1.22
C ALA A 52 1.65 -5.00 0.61
N LYS A 53 0.95 -5.07 -0.53
CA LYS A 53 0.36 -3.89 -1.18
C LYS A 53 -0.83 -3.39 -0.36
N ARG A 54 -0.81 -2.12 0.01
CA ARG A 54 -2.00 -1.48 0.60
C ARG A 54 -3.06 -1.33 -0.48
N SER A 55 -4.31 -1.65 -0.12
CA SER A 55 -5.45 -1.30 -0.97
C SER A 55 -5.46 0.20 -1.19
N ALA A 56 -5.65 0.62 -2.44
CA ALA A 56 -5.89 2.01 -2.75
C ALA A 56 -7.20 2.48 -2.09
N ARG A 57 -7.35 3.80 -1.97
CA ARG A 57 -8.61 4.42 -1.58
C ARG A 57 -9.71 3.95 -2.56
N PRO A 58 -10.90 3.55 -2.08
CA PRO A 58 -12.01 3.20 -2.96
C PRO A 58 -12.30 4.31 -3.96
N LEU A 59 -12.53 3.92 -5.22
CA LEU A 59 -12.94 4.88 -6.26
C LEU A 59 -14.31 5.46 -5.90
N SER A 60 -14.50 6.75 -6.20
CA SER A 60 -15.79 7.44 -6.03
C SER A 60 -16.90 6.79 -6.88
N LEU A 61 -16.57 6.29 -8.07
CA LEU A 61 -17.50 5.58 -8.95
C LEU A 61 -17.33 4.07 -8.85
N LYS A 62 -18.45 3.37 -8.64
CA LYS A 62 -18.48 1.90 -8.71
C LYS A 62 -18.31 1.44 -10.15
N LYS A 63 -17.91 0.17 -10.34
CA LYS A 63 -17.72 -0.43 -11.68
C LYS A 63 -18.99 -0.33 -12.56
N ARG A 64 -20.17 -0.47 -11.96
CA ARG A 64 -21.47 -0.34 -12.65
C ARG A 64 -21.67 1.06 -13.21
N ASP A 65 -21.41 2.06 -12.40
CA ASP A 65 -21.65 3.47 -12.74
C ASP A 65 -20.66 3.93 -13.81
N LYS A 66 -19.40 3.50 -13.71
CA LYS A 66 -18.40 3.68 -14.76
C LYS A 66 -18.83 3.07 -16.10
N ARG A 67 -19.46 1.89 -16.08
CA ARG A 67 -19.98 1.24 -17.30
C ARG A 67 -21.17 1.99 -17.88
N ARG A 68 -22.10 2.44 -17.05
CA ARG A 68 -23.26 3.24 -17.47
C ARG A 68 -22.83 4.58 -18.07
N LEU A 69 -21.90 5.26 -17.42
CA LEU A 69 -21.32 6.52 -17.90
C LEU A 69 -20.68 6.35 -19.28
N LYS A 70 -19.85 5.32 -19.46
CA LYS A 70 -19.24 5.02 -20.77
C LYS A 70 -20.28 4.74 -21.86
N LYS A 71 -21.31 3.96 -21.55
CA LYS A 71 -22.38 3.64 -22.51
C LYS A 71 -23.16 4.88 -22.91
N HIS A 72 -23.56 5.70 -21.93
CA HIS A 72 -24.37 6.89 -22.19
C HIS A 72 -23.58 7.92 -23.00
N ALA A 73 -22.33 8.17 -22.61
CA ALA A 73 -21.42 9.06 -23.33
C ALA A 73 -21.08 8.61 -24.76
N SER A 74 -21.18 7.30 -25.07
CA SER A 74 -20.95 6.82 -26.44
C SER A 74 -22.14 7.02 -27.39
N THR A 75 -23.30 7.42 -26.87
CA THR A 75 -24.54 7.57 -27.66
C THR A 75 -24.64 8.94 -28.33
N GLY A 76 -23.88 9.93 -27.86
CA GLY A 76 -23.93 11.29 -28.37
C GLY A 76 -23.13 12.27 -27.51
N ASP A 77 -23.22 13.55 -27.86
CA ASP A 77 -22.52 14.62 -27.15
C ASP A 77 -23.31 15.05 -25.91
N PHE A 78 -22.79 14.69 -24.74
CA PHE A 78 -23.35 15.07 -23.46
C PHE A 78 -22.30 15.83 -22.64
N THR A 79 -22.74 16.87 -21.95
CA THR A 79 -21.90 17.54 -20.95
C THR A 79 -21.76 16.68 -19.69
N SER A 80 -20.67 16.88 -18.94
CA SER A 80 -20.43 16.14 -17.69
C SER A 80 -21.58 16.27 -16.68
N ASN A 81 -22.19 17.45 -16.58
CA ASN A 81 -23.34 17.68 -15.69
C ASN A 81 -24.63 16.98 -16.16
N GLN A 82 -24.85 16.87 -17.48
CA GLN A 82 -25.97 16.09 -18.01
C GLN A 82 -25.79 14.61 -17.68
N LEU A 83 -24.61 14.05 -17.97
CA LEU A 83 -24.30 12.64 -17.64
C LEU A 83 -24.44 12.34 -16.15
N LYS A 84 -24.05 13.29 -15.28
CA LYS A 84 -24.19 13.16 -13.82
C LYS A 84 -25.65 13.13 -13.37
N LYS A 85 -26.50 14.00 -13.91
CA LYS A 85 -27.93 14.05 -13.61
C LYS A 85 -28.67 12.83 -14.15
N ASP A 86 -28.42 12.46 -15.40
CA ASP A 86 -29.09 11.34 -16.07
C ASP A 86 -28.80 9.98 -15.40
N LEU A 87 -27.61 9.85 -14.81
CA LEU A 87 -27.14 8.62 -14.17
C LEU A 87 -27.18 8.67 -12.63
N ASP A 88 -27.70 9.76 -12.05
CA ASP A 88 -27.77 10.02 -10.61
C ASP A 88 -26.44 9.72 -9.88
N LEU A 89 -25.35 10.29 -10.40
CA LEU A 89 -24.00 10.02 -9.89
C LEU A 89 -23.61 10.96 -8.76
N GLN A 90 -23.25 10.39 -7.62
CA GLN A 90 -22.67 11.12 -6.47
C GLN A 90 -21.15 11.27 -6.60
N ALA A 91 -20.67 11.69 -7.78
CA ALA A 91 -19.27 11.98 -8.05
C ALA A 91 -19.14 13.44 -8.51
N SER A 92 -18.06 14.11 -8.10
CA SER A 92 -17.75 15.48 -8.51
C SER A 92 -17.01 15.52 -9.83
#